data_AF-A0A7T5EUK8-F1
#
_entry.id   AF-A0A7T5EUK8-F1
#
_cell.length_a   1.000
_cell.length_b   1.000
_cell.length_c   1.000
_cell.angle_alpha   90.00
_cell.angle_beta   90.00
_cell.angle_gamma   90.00
#
_symmetry.space_group_name_H-M   'P 1'
#
loop_
_entity.id
_entity.type
_entity.pdbx_description
1 polymer ?
#
loop_
_entity_poly.entity_id
_entity_poly.type
_entity_poly.pdbx_seq_one_letter_code
_entity_poly.pdbx_strand_id
1 'polypeptide(L)'
;MPTDGFSFDLSAAQWRRSVQDEHTFVEALAVRLEQALPELVTVTRHFTLFSKDRRVHTISVRLGNADYELVQEKGRGIQTKKGKVVRGVRLKSDEIPFSEWLAELSKDLEAHAQMHEETRETMEHFLLGE
;
A
#
# COMPACT_ATOMS: atom_id res chain seq x y z
N MET A 1 8.94 -8.13 21.43
CA MET A 1 9.92 -7.19 20.84
C MET A 1 9.16 -6.35 19.81
N PRO A 2 9.01 -5.02 19.96
CA PRO A 2 8.30 -4.23 18.95
C PRO A 2 9.33 -3.58 18.02
N THR A 3 9.52 -4.13 16.83
CA THR A 3 10.35 -3.52 15.78
C THR A 3 9.71 -3.79 14.43
N ASP A 4 8.71 -2.99 14.06
CA ASP A 4 8.37 -2.81 12.63
C ASP A 4 7.75 -1.42 12.34
N GLY A 5 6.83 -0.93 13.18
CA GLY A 5 6.16 0.37 12.97
C GLY A 5 7.08 1.61 12.99
N PHE A 6 8.15 1.61 13.80
CA PHE A 6 9.07 2.75 13.89
C PHE A 6 9.99 2.88 12.66
N SER A 7 10.22 1.78 11.94
CA SER A 7 11.04 1.78 10.71
C SER A 7 10.28 2.43 9.55
N PHE A 8 8.95 2.26 9.50
CA PHE A 8 8.11 2.89 8.50
C PHE A 8 8.01 4.41 8.70
N ASP A 9 7.82 4.86 9.94
CA ASP A 9 7.69 6.29 10.28
C ASP A 9 8.99 7.08 10.02
N LEU A 10 10.14 6.51 10.41
CA LEU A 10 11.46 7.13 10.16
C LEU A 10 11.75 7.23 8.65
N SER A 11 11.30 6.24 7.89
CA SER A 11 11.48 6.23 6.46
C SER A 11 10.55 7.28 5.79
N ALA A 12 9.31 7.46 6.26
CA ALA A 12 8.39 8.51 5.80
C ALA A 12 8.93 9.94 5.97
N ALA A 13 9.58 10.23 7.09
CA ALA A 13 10.22 11.52 7.33
C ALA A 13 11.42 11.77 6.41
N GLN A 14 12.22 10.74 6.10
CA GLN A 14 13.37 10.83 5.20
C GLN A 14 12.97 10.88 3.71
N TRP A 15 11.82 10.28 3.35
CA TRP A 15 11.24 10.30 1.99
C TRP A 15 10.76 11.69 1.57
N ARG A 16 10.24 12.50 2.51
CA ARG A 16 9.80 13.89 2.27
C ARG A 16 10.94 14.81 1.77
N ARG A 17 12.20 14.39 1.94
CA ARG A 17 13.41 15.16 1.58
C ARG A 17 13.99 14.81 0.21
N SER A 18 13.54 13.74 -0.46
CA SER A 18 14.15 13.17 -1.67
C SER A 18 13.21 13.15 -2.88
N VAL A 19 12.56 14.28 -3.17
CA VAL A 19 11.53 14.46 -4.22
C VAL A 19 12.08 14.34 -5.67
N GLN A 20 13.37 14.07 -5.87
CA GLN A 20 13.98 14.10 -7.21
C GLN A 20 13.73 12.87 -8.09
N ASP A 21 13.23 11.74 -7.55
CA ASP A 21 12.97 10.55 -8.37
C ASP A 21 11.68 9.82 -7.96
N GLU A 22 10.57 10.56 -8.04
CA GLU A 22 9.21 10.13 -7.72
C GLU A 22 8.81 8.81 -8.44
N HIS A 23 9.34 8.56 -9.64
CA HIS A 23 9.12 7.34 -10.40
C HIS A 23 9.81 6.11 -9.79
N THR A 24 11.12 6.22 -9.53
CA THR A 24 11.88 5.12 -8.90
C THR A 24 11.31 4.78 -7.53
N PHE A 25 10.79 5.77 -6.82
CA PHE A 25 10.12 5.57 -5.55
C PHE A 25 8.83 4.75 -5.68
N VAL A 26 7.93 5.12 -6.60
CA VAL A 26 6.68 4.39 -6.83
C VAL A 26 6.96 2.95 -7.26
N GLU A 27 7.99 2.73 -8.07
CA GLU A 27 8.41 1.39 -8.46
C GLU A 27 8.94 0.56 -7.27
N ALA A 28 9.79 1.15 -6.43
CA ALA A 28 10.28 0.48 -5.22
C ALA A 28 9.14 0.17 -4.24
N LEU A 29 8.19 1.09 -4.08
CA LEU A 29 7.00 0.89 -3.25
C LEU A 29 6.13 -0.24 -3.79
N ALA A 30 5.86 -0.25 -5.11
CA ALA A 30 5.11 -1.31 -5.77
C ALA A 30 5.73 -2.69 -5.54
N VAL A 31 7.05 -2.81 -5.76
CA VAL A 31 7.77 -4.08 -5.54
C VAL A 31 7.68 -4.54 -4.08
N ARG A 32 7.87 -3.62 -3.12
CA ARG A 32 7.76 -3.95 -1.68
C ARG A 32 6.35 -4.41 -1.30
N LEU A 33 5.33 -3.71 -1.78
CA LEU A 33 3.93 -4.05 -1.52
C LEU A 33 3.54 -5.39 -2.16
N GLU A 34 3.94 -5.63 -3.42
CA GLU A 34 3.72 -6.91 -4.10
C GLU A 34 4.43 -8.08 -3.38
N GLN A 35 5.64 -7.85 -2.84
CA GLN A 35 6.39 -8.87 -2.11
C GLN A 35 5.80 -9.17 -0.73
N ALA A 36 5.34 -8.14 -0.01
CA ALA A 36 4.77 -8.31 1.32
C ALA A 36 3.36 -8.92 1.28
N LEU A 37 2.52 -8.51 0.32
CA LEU A 37 1.09 -8.80 0.30
C LEU A 37 0.59 -9.07 -1.14
N PRO A 38 1.05 -10.14 -1.79
CA PRO A 38 0.72 -10.41 -3.19
C PRO A 38 -0.79 -10.60 -3.44
N GLU A 39 -1.56 -10.99 -2.42
CA GLU A 39 -3.00 -11.23 -2.52
C GLU A 39 -3.84 -9.96 -2.32
N LEU A 40 -3.27 -8.91 -1.71
CA LEU A 40 -3.98 -7.67 -1.36
C LEU A 40 -3.59 -6.48 -2.25
N VAL A 41 -2.47 -6.60 -2.96
CA VAL A 41 -1.88 -5.54 -3.78
C VAL A 41 -1.99 -5.93 -5.25
N THR A 42 -2.53 -5.02 -6.06
CA THR A 42 -2.59 -5.14 -7.52
C THR A 42 -1.80 -3.99 -8.14
N VAL A 43 -0.73 -4.32 -8.88
CA VAL A 43 0.09 -3.33 -9.59
C VAL A 43 -0.14 -3.45 -11.08
N THR A 44 -0.69 -2.39 -11.68
CA THR A 44 -0.86 -2.28 -13.12
C THR A 44 0.31 -1.49 -13.70
N ARG A 45 1.05 -2.13 -14.61
CA ARG A 45 2.18 -1.52 -15.33
C ARG A 45 1.78 -1.34 -16.80
N HIS A 46 1.98 -0.14 -17.34
CA HIS A 46 1.61 0.12 -18.72
C HIS A 46 2.77 -0.26 -19.64
N PHE A 47 2.53 -1.19 -20.55
CA PHE A 47 3.49 -1.57 -21.59
C PHE A 47 3.10 -0.88 -22.90
N THR A 48 3.73 0.26 -23.18
CA THR A 48 3.72 0.73 -24.57
C THR A 48 4.65 -0.20 -25.35
N LEU A 49 4.09 -0.93 -26.35
CA LEU A 49 4.78 -1.92 -27.21
C LEU A 49 6.06 -1.39 -27.93
N PHE A 50 6.39 -0.11 -27.77
CA PHE A 50 7.58 0.56 -28.33
C PHE A 50 8.47 1.27 -27.29
N SER A 51 8.13 1.23 -26.00
CA SER A 51 8.91 1.88 -24.95
C SER A 51 9.58 0.83 -24.07
N LYS A 52 10.89 0.95 -23.91
CA LYS A 52 11.72 0.11 -23.01
C LYS A 52 11.46 0.38 -21.52
N ASP A 53 10.44 1.18 -21.21
CA ASP A 53 10.23 1.83 -19.94
C ASP A 53 9.00 1.21 -19.25
N ARG A 54 9.26 0.40 -18.23
CA ARG A 54 8.31 -0.53 -17.61
C ARG A 54 7.61 0.15 -16.42
N ARG A 55 6.99 1.30 -16.65
CA ARG A 55 6.48 2.16 -15.57
C ARG A 55 5.26 1.59 -14.88
N VAL A 56 5.25 1.70 -13.56
CA VAL A 56 4.05 1.52 -12.74
C VAL A 56 3.07 2.63 -13.07
N HIS A 57 1.86 2.25 -13.48
CA HIS A 57 0.79 3.19 -13.79
C HIS A 57 -0.21 3.29 -12.65
N THR A 58 -0.54 2.16 -12.03
CA THR A 58 -1.49 2.12 -10.92
C THR A 58 -1.05 1.11 -9.87
N ILE A 59 -1.14 1.49 -8.60
CA ILE A 59 -1.04 0.60 -7.45
C ILE A 59 -2.39 0.64 -6.74
N SER A 60 -3.03 -0.51 -6.59
CA SER A 60 -4.26 -0.66 -5.83
C SER A 60 -4.02 -1.61 -4.66
N VAL A 61 -4.26 -1.16 -3.45
CA VAL A 61 -4.13 -1.98 -2.23
C VAL A 61 -5.50 -2.08 -1.59
N ARG A 62 -5.99 -3.31 -1.41
CA ARG A 62 -7.30 -3.57 -0.79
C ARG A 62 -7.11 -4.25 0.55
N LEU A 63 -7.44 -3.53 1.62
CA LEU A 63 -7.35 -3.99 3.00
C LEU A 63 -8.76 -4.06 3.58
N GLY A 64 -9.44 -5.19 3.38
CA GLY A 64 -10.81 -5.43 3.87
C GLY A 64 -11.81 -4.36 3.41
N ASN A 65 -12.02 -3.34 4.25
CA ASN A 65 -12.97 -2.24 4.02
C ASN A 65 -12.31 -0.94 3.51
N ALA A 66 -11.00 -0.93 3.32
CA ALA A 66 -10.26 0.20 2.77
C ALA A 66 -9.66 -0.17 1.41
N ASP A 67 -9.68 0.78 0.49
CA ASP A 67 -9.09 0.67 -0.83
C ASP A 67 -8.21 1.89 -1.06
N TYR A 68 -6.94 1.63 -1.32
CA TYR A 68 -5.92 2.64 -1.52
C TYR A 68 -5.47 2.58 -2.96
N GLU A 69 -5.61 3.68 -3.69
CA GLU A 69 -5.25 3.75 -5.11
C GLU A 69 -4.21 4.84 -5.32
N LEU A 70 -3.11 4.49 -5.98
CA LEU A 70 -2.10 5.42 -6.46
C LEU A 70 -2.04 5.31 -7.97
N VAL A 71 -2.29 6.42 -8.66
CA VAL A 71 -2.21 6.53 -10.11
C VAL A 71 -1.07 7.47 -10.48
N GLN A 72 -0.20 7.02 -11.35
CA GLN A 72 0.84 7.86 -11.94
C GLN A 72 0.48 8.16 -13.39
N GLU A 73 0.03 9.41 -13.62
CA GLU A 73 -0.28 9.90 -14.96
C GLU A 73 0.93 10.63 -15.57
N LYS A 74 1.21 10.36 -16.85
CA LYS A 74 2.30 11.01 -17.58
C LYS A 74 2.02 12.52 -17.68
N GLY A 75 2.84 13.32 -17.03
CA GLY A 75 2.75 14.79 -17.05
C GLY A 75 1.81 15.40 -16.00
N ARG A 76 1.16 14.59 -15.16
CA ARG A 76 0.26 15.06 -14.08
C ARG A 76 0.80 14.78 -12.67
N GLY A 77 1.85 13.97 -12.55
CA GLY A 77 2.43 13.55 -11.27
C GLY A 77 1.70 12.37 -10.65
N ILE A 78 1.97 12.10 -9.37
CA ILE A 78 1.24 11.11 -8.58
C ILE A 78 -0.10 11.67 -8.11
N GLN A 79 -1.16 10.89 -8.34
CA GLN A 79 -2.47 11.08 -7.71
C GLN A 79 -2.76 9.92 -6.78
N THR A 80 -3.18 10.23 -5.56
CA THR A 80 -3.54 9.23 -4.55
C THR A 80 -4.98 9.38 -4.11
N LYS A 81 -5.66 8.26 -3.96
CA LYS A 81 -7.05 8.20 -3.56
C LYS A 81 -7.25 7.16 -2.48
N LYS A 82 -8.17 7.44 -1.58
CA LYS A 82 -8.67 6.49 -0.60
C LYS A 82 -10.15 6.27 -0.84
N GLY A 83 -10.51 5.04 -1.16
CA GLY A 83 -11.87 4.54 -1.19
C GLY A 83 -12.19 3.74 0.07
N LYS A 84 -13.46 3.75 0.45
CA LYS A 84 -13.98 2.81 1.45
C LYS A 84 -14.76 1.72 0.73
N VAL A 85 -14.48 0.47 1.01
CA VAL A 85 -15.24 -0.68 0.51
C VAL A 85 -16.22 -1.12 1.58
N VAL A 86 -17.50 -1.17 1.25
CA VAL A 86 -18.54 -1.70 2.15
C VAL A 86 -19.30 -2.79 1.41
N ARG A 87 -19.27 -4.01 1.97
CA ARG A 87 -19.95 -5.19 1.40
C ARG A 87 -19.58 -5.48 -0.07
N GLY A 88 -18.32 -5.27 -0.44
CA GLY A 88 -17.82 -5.48 -1.81
C GLY A 88 -18.12 -4.35 -2.79
N VAL A 89 -18.80 -3.28 -2.37
CA VAL A 89 -19.03 -2.08 -3.21
C VAL A 89 -18.06 -0.98 -2.79
N ARG A 90 -17.28 -0.48 -3.75
CA ARG A 90 -16.41 0.70 -3.57
C ARG A 90 -17.33 1.93 -3.43
N LEU A 91 -17.35 2.53 -2.24
CA LEU A 91 -17.95 3.86 -2.03
C LEU A 91 -17.09 4.91 -2.72
N LYS A 92 -17.57 6.16 -2.71
CA LYS A 92 -16.82 7.30 -3.23
C LYS A 92 -15.37 7.27 -2.73
N SER A 93 -14.44 7.38 -3.67
CA SER A 93 -13.02 7.55 -3.38
C SER A 93 -12.70 9.03 -3.31
N ASP A 94 -12.06 9.45 -2.23
CA ASP A 94 -11.62 10.83 -2.04
C ASP A 94 -10.13 10.93 -2.40
N GLU A 95 -9.77 11.97 -3.16
CA GLU A 95 -8.38 12.27 -3.48
C GLU A 95 -7.73 12.85 -2.22
N ILE A 96 -6.65 12.22 -1.79
CA ILE A 96 -5.90 12.60 -0.59
C ILE A 96 -4.44 12.81 -0.97
N PRO A 97 -3.70 13.68 -0.27
CA PRO A 97 -2.29 13.90 -0.57
C PRO A 97 -1.48 12.63 -0.31
N PHE A 98 -0.44 12.41 -1.13
CA PHE A 98 0.40 11.19 -1.08
C PHE A 98 0.94 10.89 0.33
N SER A 99 1.34 11.92 1.08
CA SER A 99 1.82 11.75 2.46
C SER A 99 0.76 11.21 3.41
N GLU A 100 -0.50 11.66 3.26
CA GLU A 100 -1.62 11.17 4.07
C GLU A 100 -2.02 9.77 3.65
N TRP A 101 -2.03 9.50 2.34
CA TRP A 101 -2.25 8.17 1.78
C TRP A 101 -1.28 7.14 2.34
N LEU A 102 0.01 7.49 2.41
CA LEU A 102 1.04 6.59 2.93
C LEU A 102 0.89 6.34 4.43
N ALA A 103 0.60 7.38 5.22
CA ALA A 103 0.39 7.25 6.65
C ALA A 103 -0.85 6.39 6.98
N GLU A 104 -1.95 6.60 6.26
CA GLU A 104 -3.18 5.83 6.42
C GLU A 104 -3.01 4.38 5.97
N LEU A 105 -2.33 4.14 4.84
CA LEU A 105 -2.04 2.79 4.35
C LEU A 105 -1.24 2.00 5.39
N SER A 106 -0.20 2.58 5.98
CA SER A 106 0.62 1.89 6.97
C SER A 106 -0.13 1.58 8.25
N LYS A 107 -0.95 2.53 8.71
CA LYS A 107 -1.81 2.31 9.88
C LYS A 107 -2.81 1.17 9.63
N ASP A 108 -3.48 1.14 8.49
CA ASP A 108 -4.40 0.05 8.13
C ASP A 108 -3.64 -1.28 7.94
N LEU A 109 -2.43 -1.23 7.39
CA LEU A 109 -1.61 -2.42 7.21
C LEU A 109 -1.12 -3.01 8.54
N GLU A 110 -0.66 -2.18 9.46
CA GLU A 110 -0.28 -2.60 10.83
C GLU A 110 -1.48 -3.21 11.55
N ALA A 111 -2.66 -2.59 11.46
CA ALA A 111 -3.88 -3.15 12.02
C ALA A 111 -4.24 -4.50 11.38
N HIS A 112 -4.05 -4.64 10.06
CA HIS A 112 -4.30 -5.89 9.35
C HIS A 112 -3.31 -6.99 9.77
N ALA A 113 -2.02 -6.67 9.91
CA ALA A 113 -1.00 -7.58 10.39
C ALA A 113 -1.30 -8.06 11.82
N GLN A 114 -1.64 -7.14 12.73
CA GLN A 114 -2.02 -7.47 14.11
C GLN A 114 -3.23 -8.41 14.18
N MET A 115 -4.27 -8.18 13.37
CA MET A 115 -5.43 -9.07 13.31
C MET A 115 -5.07 -10.47 12.80
N HIS A 116 -4.16 -10.56 11.82
CA HIS A 116 -3.68 -11.85 11.30
C HIS A 116 -2.76 -12.58 12.30
N GLU A 117 -1.93 -11.86 13.05
CA GLU A 117 -1.10 -12.42 14.13
C GLU A 117 -1.95 -12.90 15.31
N GLU A 118 -2.91 -12.09 15.77
CA GLU A 118 -3.83 -12.47 16.85
C GLU A 118 -4.71 -13.66 16.46
N THR A 119 -5.14 -13.73 15.18
CA THR A 119 -5.85 -14.90 14.65
C THR A 119 -4.95 -16.12 14.61
N ARG A 120 -3.67 -15.98 14.23
CA ARG A 120 -2.68 -17.06 14.31
C ARG A 120 -2.48 -17.54 15.74
N GLU A 121 -2.24 -16.64 16.68
CA GLU A 121 -2.03 -16.96 18.09
C GLU A 121 -3.27 -17.63 18.70
N THR A 122 -4.46 -17.15 18.40
CA THR A 122 -5.71 -17.77 18.88
C THR A 122 -5.91 -19.15 18.27
N MET A 123 -5.55 -19.34 17.00
CA MET A 123 -5.64 -20.65 16.33
C MET A 123 -4.57 -21.62 16.84
N GLU A 124 -3.37 -21.14 17.16
CA GLU A 124 -2.31 -21.91 17.81
C GLU A 124 -2.72 -22.29 19.25
N HIS A 125 -3.33 -21.39 20.02
CA HIS A 125 -3.86 -21.67 21.36
C HIS A 125 -5.02 -22.66 21.32
N PHE A 126 -5.91 -22.56 20.32
CA PHE A 126 -7.02 -23.51 20.14
C PHE A 126 -6.55 -24.89 19.68
N LEU A 127 -5.47 -24.98 18.88
CA LEU A 127 -4.88 -26.25 18.45
C LEU A 127 -3.95 -26.88 19.49
N LEU A 128 -3.34 -26.06 20.36
CA LEU A 128 -2.45 -26.54 21.43
C LEU A 128 -3.15 -26.77 22.77
N GLY A 129 -4.40 -26.32 22.92
CA GLY A 129 -5.35 -26.76 23.94
C GLY A 129 -4.84 -26.73 25.38
N GLU A 130 -5.25 -25.70 26.14
CA GLU A 130 -5.48 -25.85 27.58
C GLU A 130 -6.97 -25.70 27.89
#